data_AF-A0A136H356-F1
#
_entry.id   AF-A0A136H356-F1
#
_cell.length_a   1.000
_cell.length_b   1.000
_cell.length_c   1.000
_cell.angle_alpha   90.00
_cell.angle_beta   90.00
_cell.angle_gamma   90.00
#
_symmetry.space_group_name_H-M   'P 1'
#
loop_
_entity.id
_entity.type
_entity.pdbx_description
1 polymer ?
#
loop_
_entity_poly.entity_id
_entity_poly.type
_entity_poly.pdbx_seq_one_letter_code
_entity_poly.pdbx_strand_id
1 'polypeptide(L)' 'MKSYLFSTDNERGGVILCDIDTLPDAVDYLKQRFKGVVRVEQGRDFWSEKEGFGSLPVLETENPTGPPASS' A
#
# COMPACT_ATOMS: atom_id res chain seq x y z
N MET A 1 -10.16 -13.00 2.29
CA MET A 1 -8.72 -13.00 1.97
C MET A 1 -8.29 -11.76 1.19
N LYS A 2 -7.33 -11.01 1.74
CA LYS A 2 -6.70 -9.81 1.14
C LYS A 2 -5.19 -10.00 1.06
N SER A 3 -4.56 -9.30 0.12
CA SER A 3 -3.11 -9.23 0.00
C SER A 3 -2.57 -7.92 0.58
N TYR A 4 -1.53 -8.02 1.40
CA TYR A 4 -0.81 -6.87 1.92
C TYR A 4 0.67 -6.97 1.54
N LEU A 5 1.24 -5.86 1.06
CA LEU A 5 2.68 -5.72 0.89
C LEU A 5 3.26 -5.12 2.17
N PHE A 6 4.39 -5.61 2.65
CA PHE A 6 5.07 -5.01 3.78
C PHE A 6 6.59 -4.95 3.57
N SER A 7 7.21 -3.97 4.20
CA SER A 7 8.66 -3.74 4.17
C SER A 7 9.18 -3.54 5.60
N THR A 8 10.39 -4.03 5.85
CA THR A 8 11.12 -3.83 7.11
C THR A 8 12.32 -2.89 6.93
N ASP A 9 12.87 -2.42 8.05
CA ASP A 9 14.01 -1.48 8.11
C ASP A 9 15.28 -2.01 7.44
N ASN A 10 15.45 -3.32 7.39
CA ASN A 10 16.57 -4.01 6.74
C ASN A 10 16.30 -4.36 5.27
N GLU A 11 15.39 -3.64 4.61
CA GLU A 11 15.01 -3.84 3.19
C GLU A 11 14.44 -5.23 2.89
N ARG A 12 14.11 -6.00 3.93
CA ARG A 12 13.41 -7.29 3.82
C ARG A 12 11.92 -7.01 3.81
N GLY A 13 11.20 -7.62 2.88
CA GLY A 13 9.76 -7.40 2.74
C GLY A 13 9.12 -8.54 1.97
N GLY A 14 7.80 -8.51 1.89
CA GLY A 14 7.06 -9.54 1.18
C GLY A 14 5.58 -9.23 1.03
N VAL A 15 4.92 -10.09 0.26
CA VAL A 15 3.45 -10.10 0.17
C VAL A 15 2.92 -11.18 1.08
N ILE A 16 1.89 -10.85 1.85
CA ILE A 16 1.12 -11.83 2.63
C ILE A 16 -0.32 -11.90 2.12
N LEU A 17 -0.85 -13.11 2.05
CA LEU A 17 -2.27 -13.39 1.85
C LEU A 17 -2.87 -13.83 3.18
N CYS A 18 -3.87 -13.11 3.68
CA CYS A 18 -4.52 -13.44 4.95
C CYS A 18 -6.00 -13.04 4.94
N ASP A 19 -6.79 -13.61 5.85
CA ASP A 19 -8.20 -13.27 6.07
C ASP A 19 -8.36 -12.08 7.05
N ILE A 20 -7.46 -11.11 6.94
CA ILE A 20 -7.57 -9.84 7.66
C ILE A 20 -8.25 -8.84 6.73
N ASP A 21 -9.31 -8.18 7.24
CA ASP A 21 -10.13 -7.29 6.43
C ASP A 21 -9.70 -5.83 6.50
N THR A 22 -8.94 -5.41 7.51
CA THR A 22 -8.57 -4.01 7.71
C THR A 22 -7.05 -3.82 7.66
N LEU A 23 -6.61 -2.68 7.13
CA LEU A 23 -5.19 -2.33 7.12
C LEU A 23 -4.60 -2.20 8.54
N PRO A 24 -5.29 -1.59 9.54
CA PRO A 24 -4.80 -1.55 10.92
C PRO A 24 -4.55 -2.94 11.52
N ASP A 25 -5.48 -3.86 11.37
CA ASP A 25 -5.31 -5.24 11.89
C ASP A 25 -4.12 -5.94 11.21
N ALA A 26 -3.92 -5.69 9.91
CA ALA A 26 -2.79 -6.23 9.17
C ALA A 26 -1.46 -5.67 9.67
N VAL A 27 -1.41 -4.36 9.98
CA VAL A 27 -0.23 -3.71 10.57
C VAL A 27 0.11 -4.32 11.92
N ASP A 28 -0.86 -4.45 12.82
CA ASP A 28 -0.63 -5.04 14.14
C ASP A 28 -0.15 -6.49 14.03
N TYR A 29 -0.77 -7.28 13.17
CA TYR A 29 -0.36 -8.66 12.91
C TYR A 29 1.09 -8.72 12.37
N LEU A 30 1.43 -7.89 11.39
CA LEU A 30 2.76 -7.89 10.77
C LEU A 30 3.85 -7.43 11.74
N LYS A 31 3.57 -6.43 12.59
CA LYS A 31 4.52 -5.95 13.61
C LYS A 31 4.78 -6.99 14.70
N GLN A 32 3.80 -7.84 15.01
CA GLN A 32 4.00 -8.96 15.94
C GLN A 32 4.84 -10.08 15.33
N ARG A 33 4.69 -10.31 14.01
CA ARG A 33 5.32 -11.43 13.31
C ARG A 33 6.73 -11.12 12.81
N PHE A 34 6.96 -9.89 12.35
CA PHE A 34 8.22 -9.45 11.76
C PHE A 34 8.78 -8.27 12.54
N LYS A 35 10.07 -8.35 12.90
CA LYS A 35 10.74 -7.23 13.54
C LYS A 35 11.04 -6.14 12.51
N GLY A 36 10.85 -4.90 12.92
CA GLY A 36 11.23 -3.73 12.14
C GLY A 36 10.34 -3.45 10.93
N VAL A 37 9.08 -3.88 10.94
CA VAL A 37 8.12 -3.47 9.89
C VAL A 37 7.97 -1.95 9.89
N VAL A 38 8.34 -1.32 8.77
CA VAL A 38 8.30 0.14 8.59
C VAL A 38 7.19 0.61 7.66
N ARG A 39 6.65 -0.29 6.83
CA ARG A 39 5.58 0.03 5.87
C ARG A 39 4.68 -1.17 5.60
N VAL A 40 3.38 -0.94 5.50
CA VAL A 40 2.36 -1.92 5.09
C VAL A 40 1.40 -1.25 4.10
N GLU A 41 1.09 -1.91 2.99
CA GLU A 41 0.33 -1.33 1.88
C GLU A 41 -0.75 -2.30 1.40
N GLN A 42 -1.92 -1.75 1.08
CA GLN A 42 -3.04 -2.43 0.45
C GLN A 42 -3.61 -1.53 -0.64
N GLY A 43 -3.26 -1.82 -1.89
CA GLY A 43 -3.66 -0.97 -3.01
C GLY A 43 -3.10 0.44 -2.87
N ARG A 44 -3.96 1.41 -2.57
CA ARG A 44 -3.58 2.83 -2.37
C ARG A 44 -3.42 3.19 -0.90
N ASP A 45 -4.01 2.42 -0.01
CA ASP A 45 -3.97 2.67 1.43
C ASP A 45 -2.67 2.11 2.00
N PHE A 46 -2.06 2.86 2.90
CA PHE A 46 -0.81 2.47 3.52
C PHE A 46 -0.73 2.90 4.99
N TRP A 47 0.14 2.20 5.70
CA TRP A 47 0.67 2.61 6.98
C TRP A 47 2.18 2.69 6.89
N SER A 48 2.79 3.72 7.47
CA SER A 48 4.24 3.78 7.68
C SER A 48 4.56 4.19 9.10
N GLU A 49 5.74 3.79 9.59
CA GLU A 49 6.19 4.17 10.94
C GLU A 49 6.32 5.69 11.10
N LYS A 50 6.66 6.41 10.02
CA LYS A 50 6.89 7.85 10.04
C LYS A 50 5.61 8.68 9.85
N GLU A 51 4.70 8.23 9.00
CA GLU A 51 3.53 9.03 8.58
C GLU A 51 2.22 8.53 9.19
N GLY A 52 2.21 7.33 9.78
CA GLY A 52 0.98 6.68 10.22
C GLY A 52 0.16 6.19 9.03
N PHE A 53 -1.17 6.19 9.18
CA PHE A 53 -2.09 5.75 8.12
C PHE A 53 -2.34 6.87 7.10
N GLY A 54 -2.33 6.51 5.81
CA GLY A 54 -2.65 7.42 4.72
C GLY A 54 -3.05 6.67 3.45
N SER A 55 -3.34 7.43 2.40
CA SER A 55 -3.66 6.90 1.08
C SER A 55 -2.87 7.67 0.03
N LEU A 56 -2.35 6.95 -0.96
CA LEU A 56 -1.65 7.57 -2.08
C LEU A 56 -2.62 8.44 -2.89
N PRO A 57 -2.17 9.63 -3.36
CA PRO A 57 -3.00 10.48 -4.18
C PRO A 57 -3.40 9.73 -5.45
N VAL A 58 -4.63 9.96 -5.91
CA VAL A 58 -5.04 9.48 -7.23
C VAL A 58 -4.21 10.25 -8.24
N LEU A 59 -3.28 9.58 -8.92
CA LEU A 59 -2.73 10.09 -10.15
C LEU A 59 -3.90 10.14 -11.14
N GLU A 60 -4.54 11.30 -11.27
CA GLU A 60 -5.30 11.64 -12.46
C GLU A 60 -4.30 11.49 -13.62
N THR A 61 -4.37 10.34 -14.29
CA THR A 61 -3.78 10.20 -15.60
C THR A 61 -4.47 11.26 -16.43
N GLU A 62 -3.75 12.34 -16.74
CA GLU A 62 -4.17 13.29 -17.76
C GLU A 62 -4.58 12.45 -18.97
N ASN A 63 -5.88 12.50 -19.28
CA ASN A 63 -6.45 11.86 -20.45
C ASN A 63 -5.61 12.30 -21.66
N PRO A 64 -5.00 11.41 -22.46
CA PRO A 64 -4.41 11.80 -23.73
C PRO A 64 -5.55 12.11 -24.70
N THR A 65 -6.14 13.30 -24.60
CA THR A 65 -7.01 13.82 -25.66
C THR A 65 -6.10 14.33 -26.78
N GLY A 66 -5.62 13.39 -27.59
CA GLY A 66 -5.21 13.61 -28.98
C GLY A 66 -6.14 12.83 -29.93
N PRO A 67 -6.22 13.22 -31.22
CA PRO A 67 -7.42 13.84 -31.85
C PRO A 67 -8.17 12.91 -32.85
N PRO A 68 -9.33 13.30 -33.43
CA PRO A 68 -9.40 14.05 -34.70
C PRO A 68 -10.55 15.11 -34.68
N ALA A 69 -10.78 16.08 -35.58
CA ALA A 69 -10.64 16.15 -37.03
C ALA A 69 -10.68 17.62 -37.50
N SER A 70 -10.28 17.82 -38.75
CA SER A 70 -10.27 19.04 -39.56
C SER A 70 -11.50 19.95 -39.44
N SER A 71 -11.26 21.26 -39.59
CA SER A 71 -12.13 22.21 -40.30
C SER A 71 -11.26 23.28 -40.94
#